data_AF-A0A934A957-F1
#
_entry.id   AF-A0A934A957-F1
#
_cell.length_a   1.000
_cell.length_b   1.000
_cell.length_c   1.000
_cell.angle_alpha   90.00
_cell.angle_beta   90.00
_cell.angle_gamma   90.00
#
_symmetry.space_group_name_H-M   'P 1'
#
loop_
_entity.id
_entity.type
_entity.pdbx_description
1 polymer ?
#
loop_
_entity_poly.entity_id
_entity_poly.type
_entity_poly.pdbx_seq_one_letter_code
_entity_poly.pdbx_strand_id
1 'polypeptide(L)'
;MMDDFLHNLRTGKNKPFDRNRKQFDNNGYKNPDRQGPNDNRRKDAFQRTPPVDHFPAIKILLGDITEGQRRLADIDERRATAEERIASALERIASSFFEKNPAVHAAEPENDRDSRIIPETAKPVHVSQPATPDAISGVEKTEGTAAEMDRKNVLEMIGALRKEQTSYEKIARTLEARGIPTFSGKGAWHSQTVSKLCHQFYPSVS
;
A
#
# COMPACT_ATOMS: atom_id res chain seq x y z
N MET A 1 -18.19 28.80 27.07
CA MET A 1 -18.36 28.02 25.83
C MET A 1 -17.39 26.82 25.72
N MET A 2 -16.41 26.66 26.63
CA MET A 2 -15.49 25.51 26.62
C MET A 2 -15.99 24.31 27.45
N ASP A 3 -16.85 24.56 28.45
CA ASP A 3 -17.23 23.55 29.46
C ASP A 3 -18.05 22.37 28.89
N ASP A 4 -18.95 22.63 27.92
CA ASP A 4 -19.72 21.57 27.26
C ASP A 4 -18.83 20.55 26.54
N PHE A 5 -17.67 20.97 26.04
CA PHE A 5 -16.75 20.08 25.34
C PHE A 5 -16.12 19.08 26.32
N LEU A 6 -15.70 19.55 27.50
CA LEU A 6 -15.16 18.71 28.57
C LEU A 6 -16.24 17.84 29.21
N HIS A 7 -17.49 18.32 29.32
CA HIS A 7 -18.59 17.54 29.88
C HIS A 7 -18.98 16.35 28.99
N ASN A 8 -19.01 16.53 27.67
CA ASN A 8 -19.26 15.45 26.72
C ASN A 8 -18.12 14.41 26.70
N LEU A 9 -16.87 14.83 26.87
CA LEU A 9 -15.73 13.92 26.96
C LEU A 9 -15.75 13.10 28.27
N ARG A 10 -16.07 13.74 29.40
CA ARG A 10 -16.07 13.12 30.73
C ARG A 10 -17.25 12.16 30.96
N THR A 11 -18.39 12.41 30.33
CA THR A 11 -19.61 11.58 30.53
C THR A 11 -19.77 10.45 29.51
N GLY A 12 -18.90 10.36 28.50
CA GLY A 12 -18.88 9.25 27.52
C GLY A 12 -20.17 9.11 26.70
N LYS A 13 -21.05 10.13 26.71
CA LYS A 13 -22.40 10.06 26.12
C LYS A 13 -22.44 10.36 24.62
N ASN A 14 -21.28 10.47 23.97
CA ASN A 14 -21.14 10.45 22.51
C ASN A 14 -21.37 9.04 21.93
N LYS A 15 -22.54 8.44 22.22
CA LYS A 15 -23.13 7.48 21.30
C LYS A 15 -23.62 8.30 20.11
N PRO A 16 -23.04 8.18 18.90
CA PRO A 16 -23.62 8.80 17.73
C PRO A 16 -25.07 8.32 17.62
N PHE A 17 -25.99 9.26 17.40
CA PHE A 17 -27.39 8.93 17.17
C PHE A 17 -27.46 8.00 15.96
N ASP A 18 -27.77 6.73 16.21
CA ASP A 18 -28.06 5.74 15.19
C ASP A 18 -29.41 6.07 14.54
N ARG A 19 -29.37 7.11 13.69
CA ARG A 19 -30.48 7.63 12.88
C ARG A 19 -30.81 6.72 11.70
N ASN A 20 -30.44 5.45 11.74
CA ASN A 20 -30.92 4.42 10.82
C ASN A 20 -31.89 3.43 11.47
N ARG A 21 -32.58 3.86 12.54
CA ARG A 21 -33.82 3.21 12.96
C ARG A 21 -34.90 3.46 11.90
N LYS A 22 -34.97 2.59 10.90
CA LYS A 22 -36.12 2.42 10.01
C LYS A 22 -37.37 2.11 10.85
N GLN A 23 -38.02 3.15 11.34
CA GLN A 23 -39.42 3.11 11.73
C GLN A 23 -40.24 3.39 10.47
N PHE A 24 -40.74 2.34 9.81
CA PHE A 24 -42.03 2.34 9.13
C PHE A 24 -42.44 0.89 8.82
N ASP A 25 -43.69 0.59 9.12
CA ASP A 25 -44.51 -0.53 8.62
C ASP A 25 -43.91 -1.95 8.57
N ASN A 26 -44.16 -2.70 9.66
CA ASN A 26 -45.17 -3.77 9.52
C ASN A 26 -45.80 -4.15 10.88
N ASN A 27 -46.92 -3.50 11.21
CA ASN A 27 -47.73 -3.86 12.37
C ASN A 27 -48.85 -4.82 11.92
N GLY A 28 -48.59 -6.13 11.96
CA GLY A 28 -49.51 -7.14 11.44
C GLY A 28 -49.43 -8.49 12.16
N TYR A 29 -50.31 -8.67 13.16
CA TYR A 29 -50.70 -9.95 13.78
C TYR A 29 -49.60 -10.82 14.46
N LYS A 30 -49.57 -10.83 15.80
CA LYS A 30 -50.00 -12.01 16.63
C LYS A 30 -49.74 -11.86 18.15
N ASN A 31 -50.77 -12.20 18.92
CA ASN A 31 -50.80 -12.71 20.32
C ASN A 31 -50.41 -11.80 21.51
N PRO A 32 -51.38 -11.46 22.37
CA PRO A 32 -51.15 -10.93 23.72
C PRO A 32 -51.10 -12.00 24.84
N ASP A 33 -51.25 -13.30 24.55
CA ASP A 33 -51.51 -14.35 25.56
C ASP A 33 -50.48 -15.51 25.61
N ARG A 34 -49.17 -15.22 25.74
CA ARG A 34 -48.16 -16.23 26.10
C ARG A 34 -47.11 -15.75 27.12
N GLN A 35 -47.56 -15.11 28.20
CA GLN A 35 -46.79 -15.09 29.45
C GLN A 35 -46.89 -16.45 30.15
N GLY A 36 -46.09 -17.42 29.70
CA GLY A 36 -45.90 -18.69 30.41
C GLY A 36 -45.00 -18.47 31.64
N PRO A 37 -45.43 -18.75 32.88
CA PRO A 37 -44.66 -18.47 34.10
C PRO A 37 -43.58 -19.54 34.34
N ASN A 38 -42.63 -19.66 33.42
CA ASN A 38 -41.55 -20.65 33.50
C ASN A 38 -40.17 -20.04 33.13
N ASP A 39 -39.94 -18.81 33.61
CA ASP A 39 -38.70 -18.03 33.42
C ASP A 39 -37.55 -18.51 34.34
N ASN A 40 -37.38 -19.83 34.43
CA ASN A 40 -36.30 -20.48 35.19
C ASN A 40 -35.20 -21.09 34.29
N ARG A 41 -35.34 -21.02 32.96
CA ARG A 41 -34.35 -21.53 31.99
C ARG A 41 -33.29 -20.49 31.55
N ARG A 42 -33.14 -19.38 32.29
CA ARG A 42 -32.11 -18.35 32.03
C ARG A 42 -30.88 -18.43 32.96
N LYS A 43 -30.72 -19.51 33.73
CA LYS A 43 -29.57 -19.67 34.65
C LYS A 43 -28.26 -20.15 33.99
N ASP A 44 -28.30 -20.65 32.76
CA ASP A 44 -27.10 -21.13 32.04
C ASP A 44 -26.41 -20.08 31.16
N ALA A 45 -26.97 -18.87 31.04
CA ALA A 45 -26.35 -17.74 30.33
C ALA A 45 -25.09 -17.18 31.02
N PHE A 46 -24.68 -17.76 32.15
CA PHE A 46 -23.47 -17.44 32.91
C PHE A 46 -22.37 -18.50 32.81
N GLN A 47 -22.38 -19.36 31.77
CA GLN A 47 -21.11 -19.85 31.21
C GLN A 47 -20.35 -18.70 30.54
N ARG A 48 -19.91 -17.74 31.37
CA ARG A 48 -18.88 -16.78 31.01
C ARG A 48 -17.63 -17.61 30.73
N THR A 49 -17.21 -17.65 29.48
CA THR A 49 -15.86 -18.09 29.14
C THR A 49 -14.87 -17.35 30.05
N PRO A 50 -13.85 -18.03 30.62
CA PRO A 50 -12.87 -17.36 31.45
C PRO A 50 -12.26 -16.18 30.68
N PRO A 51 -11.89 -15.08 31.34
CA PRO A 51 -11.16 -14.00 30.68
C PRO A 51 -9.93 -14.58 30.00
N VAL A 52 -9.89 -14.53 28.67
CA VAL A 52 -8.72 -14.97 27.92
C VAL A 52 -7.68 -13.89 28.12
N ASP A 53 -6.62 -14.21 28.86
CA ASP A 53 -5.51 -13.28 29.05
C ASP A 53 -4.84 -13.02 27.71
N HIS A 54 -5.18 -11.88 27.09
CA HIS A 54 -4.57 -11.44 25.83
C HIS A 54 -3.16 -10.84 26.04
N PHE A 55 -2.73 -10.63 27.30
CA PHE A 55 -1.43 -10.07 27.66
C PHE A 55 -0.21 -10.80 27.05
N PRO A 56 -0.14 -12.15 27.00
CA PRO A 56 0.96 -12.86 26.34
C PRO A 56 1.02 -12.56 24.84
N ALA A 57 -0.13 -12.51 24.15
CA ALA A 57 -0.19 -12.19 22.72
C ALA A 57 0.23 -10.74 22.44
N ILE A 58 -0.19 -9.79 23.29
CA ILE A 58 0.25 -8.39 23.23
C ILE A 58 1.77 -8.30 23.45
N LYS A 59 2.32 -9.04 24.42
CA LYS A 59 3.77 -9.05 24.70
C LYS A 59 4.59 -9.58 23.52
N ILE A 60 4.13 -10.63 22.84
CA ILE A 60 4.76 -11.16 21.62
C ILE A 60 4.74 -10.08 20.52
N LEU A 61 3.58 -9.49 20.25
CA LEU A 61 3.41 -8.46 19.22
C LEU A 61 4.26 -7.20 19.47
N LEU A 62 4.43 -6.77 20.74
CA LEU A 62 5.38 -5.71 21.08
C LEU A 62 6.84 -6.14 20.83
N GLY A 63 7.19 -7.39 21.13
CA GLY A 63 8.50 -7.96 20.78
C GLY A 63 8.77 -7.87 19.29
N ASP A 64 7.85 -8.38 18.47
CA ASP A 64 7.94 -8.37 17.00
C ASP A 64 8.07 -6.93 16.44
N ILE A 65 7.35 -5.95 17.01
CA ILE A 65 7.47 -4.53 16.64
C ILE A 65 8.86 -4.01 16.98
N THR A 66 9.38 -4.27 18.19
CA THR A 66 10.72 -3.80 18.58
C THR A 66 11.83 -4.43 17.74
N GLU A 67 11.70 -5.70 17.37
CA GLU A 67 12.65 -6.35 16.45
C GLU A 67 12.54 -5.76 15.02
N GLY A 68 11.32 -5.50 14.54
CA GLY A 68 11.08 -4.83 13.27
C GLY A 68 11.70 -3.43 13.20
N GLN A 69 11.54 -2.63 14.25
CA GLN A 69 12.15 -1.30 14.38
C GLN A 69 13.68 -1.37 14.39
N ARG A 70 14.27 -2.35 15.10
CA ARG A 70 15.72 -2.57 15.10
C ARG A 70 16.23 -2.91 13.70
N ARG A 71 15.59 -3.87 13.02
CA ARG A 71 15.96 -4.25 11.64
C ARG A 71 15.84 -3.09 10.65
N LEU A 72 14.87 -2.19 10.84
CA LEU A 72 14.74 -0.98 10.03
C LEU A 72 15.91 -0.01 10.28
N ALA A 73 16.28 0.23 11.54
CA ALA A 73 17.45 1.05 11.88
C ALA A 73 18.76 0.49 11.30
N ASP A 74 18.97 -0.84 11.38
CA ASP A 74 20.13 -1.51 10.77
C ASP A 74 20.18 -1.35 9.23
N ILE A 75 19.03 -1.21 8.57
CA ILE A 75 18.92 -0.96 7.12
C ILE A 75 19.22 0.50 6.80
N ASP A 76 18.66 1.43 7.57
CA ASP A 76 18.87 2.87 7.38
C ASP A 76 20.34 3.27 7.64
N GLU A 77 21.02 2.65 8.61
CA GLU A 77 22.47 2.83 8.84
C GLU A 77 23.29 2.36 7.61
N ARG A 78 22.99 1.17 7.08
CA ARG A 78 23.65 0.66 5.87
C ARG A 78 23.39 1.54 4.65
N ARG A 79 22.18 2.09 4.56
CA ARG A 79 21.81 3.03 3.50
C ARG A 79 22.60 4.34 3.63
N ALA A 80 22.66 4.93 4.82
CA ALA A 80 23.42 6.15 5.09
C ALA A 80 24.91 5.97 4.71
N THR A 81 25.55 4.89 5.17
CA THR A 81 26.97 4.62 4.81
C THR A 81 27.20 4.35 3.32
N ALA A 82 26.18 3.91 2.57
CA ALA A 82 26.25 3.79 1.12
C ALA A 82 26.09 5.15 0.43
N GLU A 83 25.14 5.98 0.88
CA GLU A 83 24.91 7.34 0.39
C GLU A 83 26.12 8.25 0.65
N GLU A 84 26.77 8.17 1.83
CA GLU A 84 28.02 8.86 2.14
C GLU A 84 29.16 8.51 1.18
N ARG A 85 29.30 7.23 0.82
CA ARG A 85 30.32 6.77 -0.15
C ARG A 85 30.05 7.29 -1.55
N ILE A 86 28.77 7.34 -1.96
CA ILE A 86 28.36 7.91 -3.25
C ILE A 86 28.64 9.42 -3.27
N ALA A 87 28.25 10.16 -2.22
CA ALA A 87 28.54 11.58 -2.10
C ALA A 87 30.05 11.86 -2.13
N SER A 88 30.85 11.11 -1.38
CA SER A 88 32.32 11.20 -1.38
C SER A 88 32.95 10.91 -2.75
N ALA A 89 32.37 9.99 -3.53
CA ALA A 89 32.84 9.70 -4.88
C ALA A 89 32.46 10.82 -5.86
N LEU A 90 31.25 11.37 -5.76
CA LEU A 90 30.79 12.50 -6.57
C LEU A 90 31.58 13.78 -6.28
N GLU A 91 31.92 14.05 -5.02
CA GLU A 91 32.78 15.18 -4.62
C GLU A 91 34.16 15.07 -5.28
N ARG A 92 34.81 13.90 -5.21
CA ARG A 92 36.11 13.66 -5.88
C ARG A 92 36.05 13.85 -7.39
N ILE A 93 34.96 13.41 -8.02
CA ILE A 93 34.72 13.62 -9.45
C ILE A 93 34.58 15.12 -9.74
N ALA A 94 33.75 15.84 -8.98
CA ALA A 94 33.55 17.29 -9.12
C ALA A 94 34.87 18.07 -8.98
N SER A 95 35.64 17.83 -7.92
CA SER A 95 36.95 18.46 -7.71
C SER A 95 37.89 18.22 -8.88
N SER A 96 37.91 17.01 -9.46
CA SER A 96 38.74 16.70 -10.63
C SER A 96 38.37 17.46 -11.91
N PHE A 97 37.12 17.92 -12.03
CA PHE A 97 36.68 18.80 -13.12
C PHE A 97 37.08 20.26 -12.87
N PHE A 98 36.94 20.75 -11.64
CA PHE A 98 37.29 22.13 -11.28
C PHE A 98 38.81 22.38 -11.27
N GLU A 99 39.61 21.45 -10.74
CA GLU A 99 41.08 21.55 -10.76
C GLU A 99 41.67 21.57 -12.18
N LYS A 100 41.02 20.89 -13.13
CA LYS A 100 41.45 20.86 -14.55
C LYS A 100 40.94 22.04 -15.38
N ASN A 101 40.04 22.86 -14.85
CA ASN A 101 39.53 24.07 -15.49
C ASN A 101 39.64 25.29 -14.53
N PRO A 102 40.86 25.76 -14.21
CA PRO A 102 41.04 26.97 -13.38
C PRO A 102 40.50 28.26 -14.03
N ALA A 103 40.03 28.21 -15.28
CA ALA A 103 39.64 29.37 -16.07
C ALA A 103 38.19 29.89 -15.86
N VAL A 104 37.37 29.25 -15.00
CA VAL A 104 35.92 29.56 -14.90
C VAL A 104 35.51 30.18 -13.55
N HIS A 105 36.35 30.13 -12.52
CA HIS A 105 36.01 30.63 -11.16
C HIS A 105 36.62 31.98 -10.77
N ALA A 106 37.11 32.76 -11.73
CA ALA A 106 37.65 34.10 -11.51
C ALA A 106 36.70 35.24 -11.95
N ALA A 107 35.39 34.97 -12.04
CA ALA A 107 34.37 35.97 -12.34
C ALA A 107 33.33 36.03 -11.21
N GLU A 108 33.21 37.19 -10.58
CA GLU A 108 32.20 37.50 -9.57
C GLU A 108 30.77 37.50 -10.16
N PRO A 109 29.73 37.24 -9.36
CA PRO A 109 28.34 37.24 -9.81
C PRO A 109 27.77 38.67 -9.92
N GLU A 110 28.30 39.48 -10.85
CA GLU A 110 27.73 40.79 -11.20
C GLU A 110 26.67 40.66 -12.31
N ASN A 111 25.41 40.59 -11.85
CA ASN A 111 24.33 41.52 -12.18
C ASN A 111 23.86 41.75 -13.65
N ASP A 112 22.54 41.65 -13.79
CA ASP A 112 21.65 42.34 -14.75
C ASP A 112 21.74 42.12 -16.29
N ARG A 113 20.61 41.58 -16.80
CA ARG A 113 19.82 42.00 -17.99
C ARG A 113 20.12 41.52 -19.42
N ASP A 114 19.05 40.93 -19.97
CA ASP A 114 18.47 41.15 -21.30
C ASP A 114 19.42 41.40 -22.50
N SER A 115 19.49 40.44 -23.41
CA SER A 115 18.56 40.42 -24.56
C SER A 115 18.81 39.27 -25.56
N ARG A 116 17.77 38.97 -26.36
CA ARG A 116 17.69 37.89 -27.37
C ARG A 116 18.67 38.05 -28.54
N ILE A 117 19.00 36.93 -29.21
CA ILE A 117 18.71 36.67 -30.65
C ILE A 117 19.03 35.20 -31.01
N ILE A 118 18.22 34.60 -31.89
CA ILE A 118 18.33 33.24 -32.49
C ILE A 118 18.38 33.45 -34.03
N PRO A 119 19.17 32.67 -34.83
CA PRO A 119 18.61 31.55 -35.62
C PRO A 119 19.51 30.28 -35.61
N GLU A 120 18.97 29.06 -35.46
CA GLU A 120 18.41 28.18 -36.52
C GLU A 120 19.50 27.47 -37.36
N THR A 121 19.95 26.27 -36.98
CA THR A 121 19.45 24.96 -37.51
C THR A 121 20.29 23.80 -36.90
N ALA A 122 19.92 22.50 -36.92
CA ALA A 122 18.60 21.86 -36.86
C ALA A 122 18.72 20.32 -36.57
N LYS A 123 17.94 19.82 -35.61
CA LYS A 123 17.55 18.39 -35.35
C LYS A 123 18.63 17.37 -34.85
N PRO A 124 18.23 16.27 -34.16
CA PRO A 124 16.97 16.00 -33.43
C PRO A 124 17.19 15.38 -32.01
N VAL A 125 16.07 15.09 -31.35
CA VAL A 125 15.76 13.96 -30.43
C VAL A 125 14.98 14.45 -29.21
N HIS A 126 13.87 13.79 -28.95
CA HIS A 126 12.77 14.26 -28.10
C HIS A 126 12.58 13.29 -26.94
N VAL A 127 12.86 13.74 -25.72
CA VAL A 127 12.48 13.03 -24.49
C VAL A 127 11.80 14.04 -23.59
N SER A 128 10.49 13.90 -23.44
CA SER A 128 9.69 14.70 -22.51
C SER A 128 9.07 13.79 -21.46
N GLN A 129 9.46 14.06 -20.22
CA GLN A 129 8.72 13.71 -19.00
C GLN A 129 7.30 14.31 -19.05
N PRO A 130 6.34 13.72 -18.33
CA PRO A 130 5.32 14.57 -17.74
C PRO A 130 5.02 14.23 -16.27
N ALA A 131 4.66 15.27 -15.52
CA ALA A 131 3.92 15.15 -14.26
C ALA A 131 2.40 15.36 -14.51
N THR A 132 1.60 14.96 -13.52
CA THR A 132 0.13 15.11 -13.34
C THR A 132 -0.47 16.48 -13.73
N PRO A 133 -1.79 16.67 -13.99
CA PRO A 133 -2.93 15.89 -13.43
C PRO A 133 -4.17 15.64 -14.35
N ASP A 134 -5.19 14.98 -13.76
CA ASP A 134 -6.65 14.96 -14.01
C ASP A 134 -7.29 14.95 -15.43
N ALA A 135 -7.95 13.82 -15.70
CA ALA A 135 -9.32 13.66 -16.23
C ALA A 135 -9.77 14.36 -17.54
N ILE A 136 -9.65 13.67 -18.68
CA ILE A 136 -10.72 13.59 -19.71
C ILE A 136 -10.88 12.15 -20.26
N SER A 137 -12.14 11.76 -20.44
CA SER A 137 -12.69 10.59 -21.15
C SER A 137 -12.00 10.17 -22.46
N GLY A 138 -11.94 8.85 -22.72
CA GLY A 138 -12.11 8.33 -24.09
C GLY A 138 -11.19 7.17 -24.52
N VAL A 139 -11.77 5.98 -24.64
CA VAL A 139 -11.57 4.93 -25.69
C VAL A 139 -10.46 5.26 -26.72
N GLU A 140 -9.42 4.43 -26.93
CA GLU A 140 -9.50 3.26 -27.83
C GLU A 140 -8.47 2.13 -27.56
N LYS A 141 -8.98 1.00 -27.06
CA LYS A 141 -8.79 -0.38 -27.53
C LYS A 141 -7.63 -0.67 -28.53
N THR A 142 -6.40 -0.83 -28.03
CA THR A 142 -5.31 -1.55 -28.74
C THR A 142 -4.59 -2.58 -27.84
N GLU A 143 -5.36 -3.51 -27.28
CA GLU A 143 -4.82 -4.69 -26.57
C GLU A 143 -5.09 -5.95 -27.39
N GLY A 144 -4.05 -6.76 -27.66
CA GLY A 144 -4.23 -7.99 -28.44
C GLY A 144 -3.00 -8.89 -28.66
N THR A 145 -1.77 -8.44 -28.37
CA THR A 145 -0.56 -9.28 -28.55
C THR A 145 0.40 -9.18 -27.36
N ALA A 146 0.98 -8.00 -27.09
CA ALA A 146 1.95 -7.81 -26.01
C ALA A 146 1.36 -8.18 -24.62
N ALA A 147 0.22 -7.59 -24.25
CA ALA A 147 -0.45 -7.86 -22.98
C ALA A 147 -0.89 -9.34 -22.81
N GLU A 148 -1.14 -10.06 -23.91
CA GLU A 148 -1.48 -11.49 -23.83
C GLU A 148 -0.23 -12.38 -23.67
N MET A 149 0.89 -12.01 -24.30
CA MET A 149 2.19 -12.64 -24.06
C MET A 149 2.63 -12.44 -22.60
N ASP A 150 2.56 -11.21 -22.08
CA ASP A 150 2.87 -10.92 -20.68
C ASP A 150 1.96 -11.70 -19.72
N ARG A 151 0.66 -11.80 -20.02
CA ARG A 151 -0.27 -12.61 -19.23
C ARG A 151 0.11 -14.09 -19.21
N LYS A 152 0.55 -14.67 -20.33
CA LYS A 152 1.00 -16.06 -20.39
C LYS A 152 2.30 -16.26 -19.61
N ASN A 153 3.26 -15.34 -19.73
CA ASN A 153 4.52 -15.36 -18.98
C ASN A 153 4.28 -15.31 -17.45
N VAL A 154 3.33 -14.48 -16.99
CA VAL A 154 2.95 -14.40 -15.57
C VAL A 154 2.28 -15.69 -15.09
N LEU A 155 1.43 -16.32 -15.90
CA LEU A 155 0.81 -17.62 -15.55
C LEU A 155 1.85 -18.75 -15.46
N GLU A 156 2.78 -18.84 -16.42
CA GLU A 156 3.85 -19.83 -16.41
C GLU A 156 4.76 -19.68 -15.18
N MET A 157 5.13 -18.45 -14.83
CA MET A 157 5.87 -18.13 -13.62
C MET A 157 5.13 -18.52 -12.33
N ILE A 158 3.81 -18.29 -12.25
CA ILE A 158 2.98 -18.76 -11.12
C ILE A 158 3.00 -20.29 -11.04
N GLY A 159 2.93 -20.98 -12.18
CA GLY A 159 3.04 -22.44 -12.27
C GLY A 159 4.41 -22.97 -11.81
N ALA A 160 5.51 -22.31 -12.22
CA ALA A 160 6.87 -22.66 -11.81
C ALA A 160 7.06 -22.49 -10.29
N LEU A 161 6.70 -21.33 -9.74
CA LEU A 161 6.80 -21.06 -8.30
C LEU A 161 5.92 -22.01 -7.47
N ARG A 162 4.80 -22.49 -8.02
CA ARG A 162 3.95 -23.49 -7.36
C ARG A 162 4.58 -24.90 -7.37
N LYS A 163 5.28 -25.29 -8.43
CA LYS A 163 6.07 -26.55 -8.47
C LYS A 163 7.17 -26.56 -7.40
N GLU A 164 7.76 -25.41 -7.09
CA GLU A 164 8.73 -25.21 -6.01
C GLU A 164 8.10 -25.22 -4.59
N GLN A 165 6.84 -25.67 -4.45
CA GLN A 165 6.06 -25.71 -3.21
C GLN A 165 5.93 -24.36 -2.48
N THR A 166 6.08 -23.26 -3.21
CA THR A 166 5.95 -21.91 -2.63
C THR A 166 4.50 -21.66 -2.16
N SER A 167 4.33 -21.17 -0.93
CA SER A 167 3.03 -20.73 -0.42
C SER A 167 2.44 -19.62 -1.28
N TYR A 168 1.12 -19.63 -1.52
CA TYR A 168 0.42 -18.64 -2.37
C TYR A 168 0.68 -17.19 -1.95
N GLU A 169 0.92 -16.93 -0.66
CA GLU A 169 1.29 -15.61 -0.16
C GLU A 169 2.71 -15.20 -0.58
N LYS A 170 3.67 -16.13 -0.51
CA LYS A 170 5.03 -15.89 -0.97
C LYS A 170 5.09 -15.72 -2.48
N ILE A 171 4.26 -16.45 -3.26
CA ILE A 171 4.09 -16.21 -4.70
C ILE A 171 3.57 -14.78 -4.96
N ALA A 172 2.52 -14.36 -4.26
CA ALA A 172 1.97 -13.00 -4.39
C ALA A 172 3.02 -11.92 -4.10
N ARG A 173 3.76 -12.04 -2.98
CA ARG A 173 4.88 -11.14 -2.64
C ARG A 173 5.98 -11.13 -3.70
N THR A 174 6.31 -12.27 -4.34
CA THR A 174 7.31 -12.30 -5.43
C THR A 174 6.86 -11.64 -6.73
N LEU A 175 5.55 -11.63 -7.03
CA LEU A 175 5.02 -10.92 -8.19
C LEU A 175 5.03 -9.40 -7.95
N GLU A 176 4.67 -8.97 -6.74
CA GLU A 176 4.74 -7.58 -6.31
C GLU A 176 6.19 -7.05 -6.25
N ALA A 177 7.13 -7.83 -5.70
CA ALA A 177 8.55 -7.49 -5.68
C ALA A 177 9.20 -7.42 -7.07
N ARG A 178 8.58 -8.02 -8.09
CA ARG A 178 8.98 -7.91 -9.50
C ARG A 178 8.26 -6.75 -10.24
N GLY A 179 7.43 -5.97 -9.54
CA GLY A 179 6.68 -4.85 -10.13
C GLY A 179 5.55 -5.26 -11.07
N ILE A 180 5.11 -6.52 -11.02
CA ILE A 180 4.13 -7.06 -11.98
C ILE A 180 2.72 -6.66 -11.56
N PRO A 181 1.98 -5.88 -12.36
CA PRO A 181 0.60 -5.50 -12.02
C PRO A 181 -0.33 -6.71 -12.02
N THR A 182 -1.43 -6.64 -11.27
CA THR A 182 -2.48 -7.66 -11.33
C THR A 182 -3.17 -7.64 -12.70
N PHE A 183 -3.78 -8.76 -13.12
CA PHE A 183 -4.54 -8.82 -14.38
C PHE A 183 -5.77 -7.87 -14.45
N SER A 184 -6.13 -7.21 -13.34
CA SER A 184 -7.17 -6.16 -13.30
C SER A 184 -6.57 -4.75 -13.40
N GLY A 185 -5.25 -4.60 -13.49
CA GLY A 185 -4.55 -3.31 -13.45
C GLY A 185 -4.72 -2.54 -12.14
N LYS A 186 -5.17 -3.19 -11.06
CA LYS A 186 -5.62 -2.54 -9.82
C LYS A 186 -5.10 -3.28 -8.58
N GLY A 187 -4.29 -2.59 -7.79
CA GLY A 187 -3.80 -3.05 -6.49
C GLY A 187 -2.73 -4.15 -6.55
N ALA A 188 -2.30 -4.56 -5.35
CA ALA A 188 -1.30 -5.60 -5.12
C ALA A 188 -1.82 -7.02 -5.38
N TRP A 189 -0.90 -7.99 -5.52
CA TRP A 189 -1.25 -9.40 -5.63
C TRP A 189 -1.72 -9.97 -4.30
N HIS A 190 -2.88 -10.63 -4.31
CA HIS A 190 -3.39 -11.35 -3.14
C HIS A 190 -3.26 -12.87 -3.34
N SER A 191 -2.81 -13.57 -2.29
CA SER A 191 -2.79 -15.04 -2.19
C SER A 191 -4.08 -15.74 -2.67
N GLN A 192 -5.26 -15.18 -2.40
CA GLN A 192 -6.54 -15.73 -2.90
C GLN A 192 -6.63 -15.71 -4.44
N THR A 193 -6.18 -14.63 -5.06
CA THR A 193 -6.15 -14.48 -6.53
C THR A 193 -5.17 -15.46 -7.15
N VAL A 194 -3.97 -15.59 -6.57
CA VAL A 194 -2.97 -16.58 -7.00
C VAL A 194 -3.53 -18.00 -6.86
N SER A 195 -4.17 -18.33 -5.74
CA SER A 195 -4.77 -19.65 -5.52
C SER A 195 -5.83 -19.98 -6.58
N LYS A 196 -6.73 -19.04 -6.90
CA LYS A 196 -7.74 -19.22 -7.98
C LYS A 196 -7.07 -19.50 -9.33
N LEU A 197 -6.03 -18.74 -9.68
CA LEU A 197 -5.28 -18.92 -10.93
C LEU A 197 -4.54 -20.27 -10.97
N CYS A 198 -3.92 -20.70 -9.87
CA CYS A 198 -3.29 -22.02 -9.78
C CYS A 198 -4.30 -23.15 -10.04
N HIS A 199 -5.48 -23.12 -9.41
CA HIS A 199 -6.49 -24.16 -9.62
C HIS A 199 -7.11 -24.11 -11.03
N GLN A 200 -7.25 -22.92 -11.61
CA GLN A 200 -7.84 -22.73 -12.94
C GLN A 200 -6.93 -23.18 -14.09
N PHE A 201 -5.61 -22.97 -13.97
CA PHE A 201 -4.65 -23.22 -15.05
C PHE A 201 -3.70 -24.40 -14.78
N TYR A 202 -3.54 -24.83 -13.53
CA TYR A 202 -2.63 -25.91 -13.10
C TYR A 202 -3.29 -26.88 -12.11
N PRO A 203 -4.39 -27.56 -12.48
CA PRO A 203 -5.12 -28.47 -11.59
C PRO A 203 -4.30 -29.70 -11.13
N SER A 204 -3.14 -29.97 -11.75
CA SER A 204 -2.23 -31.06 -11.41
C SER A 204 -1.14 -30.70 -10.38
N VAL A 205 -1.11 -29.46 -9.86
CA VAL A 205 -0.10 -28.97 -8.91
C VAL A 205 -0.73 -28.52 -7.58
N SER A 206 -1.85 -29.17 -7.21
CA SER A 206 -2.58 -28.96 -5.95
C SER A 206 -2.52 -30.17 -5.04
#